data_AF-A0AAW9XH78-F1
#
_entry.id   AF-A0AAW9XH78-F1
#
_cell.length_a   1.000
_cell.length_b   1.000
_cell.length_c   1.000
_cell.angle_alpha   90.00
_cell.angle_beta   90.00
_cell.angle_gamma   90.00
#
_symmetry.space_group_name_H-M   'P 1'
#
loop_
_entity.id
_entity.type
_entity.pdbx_description
1 polymer ?
#
loop_
_entity_poly.entity_id
_entity_poly.type
_entity_poly.pdbx_seq_one_letter_code
_entity_poly.pdbx_strand_id
1 'polypeptide(L)'
;MIINFIDYLISWSKQELNLALVFVIVTLSSAELPLQIAKSFSEYRHYINNRDLKINHIESPSNSKKQKVEKNYKFYAEIDNIYIMGGASFRKNSILREEEAIESFLAEIEQKNYKLVYIRDEAHIGGEIRLKTNKEERFFEENMQKSADFVLKMTATPDGKHNLIELSEKELNEDRVKLLK
;
A
#
# COMPACT_ATOMS: atom_id res chain seq x y z
N MET A 1 -2.96 13.73 6.19
CA MET A 1 -2.24 12.72 5.40
C MET A 1 -2.93 11.37 5.51
N ILE A 2 -2.73 10.46 4.54
CA ILE A 2 -3.35 9.13 4.53
C ILE A 2 -3.05 8.29 5.79
N ILE A 3 -1.93 8.51 6.48
CA ILE A 3 -1.63 7.83 7.76
C ILE A 3 -2.67 8.15 8.85
N ASN A 4 -3.30 9.33 8.84
CA ASN A 4 -4.37 9.67 9.77
C ASN A 4 -5.64 8.87 9.49
N PHE A 5 -5.94 8.60 8.21
CA PHE A 5 -7.04 7.72 7.83
C PHE A 5 -6.79 6.30 8.33
N ILE A 6 -5.56 5.80 8.20
CA ILE A 6 -5.17 4.48 8.72
C ILE A 6 -5.29 4.45 10.25
N ASP A 7 -4.76 5.45 10.97
CA ASP A 7 -4.86 5.56 12.42
C ASP A 7 -6.31 5.58 12.91
N TYR A 8 -7.16 6.36 12.23
CA TYR A 8 -8.59 6.42 12.51
C TYR A 8 -9.24 5.05 12.28
N LEU A 9 -8.98 4.40 11.14
CA LEU A 9 -9.61 3.13 10.81
C LEU A 9 -9.23 2.01 11.79
N ILE A 10 -7.97 1.95 12.22
CA ILE A 10 -7.52 1.01 13.26
C ILE A 10 -8.25 1.27 14.56
N SER A 11 -8.28 2.54 15.01
CA SER A 11 -8.91 2.92 16.28
C SER A 11 -10.42 2.63 16.28
N TRP A 12 -11.10 3.02 15.21
CA TRP A 12 -12.51 2.75 14.99
C TRP A 12 -12.79 1.25 14.95
N SER A 13 -11.97 0.48 14.22
CA SER A 13 -12.17 -0.95 14.12
C SER A 13 -12.04 -1.64 15.48
N LYS A 14 -11.02 -1.32 16.27
CA LYS A 14 -10.84 -1.86 17.64
C LYS A 14 -12.05 -1.60 18.54
N GLN A 15 -12.73 -0.45 18.36
CA GLN A 15 -13.88 -0.07 19.16
C GLN A 15 -15.18 -0.76 18.71
N GLU A 16 -15.40 -0.84 17.40
CA GLU A 16 -16.71 -1.24 16.86
C GLU A 16 -16.78 -2.70 16.42
N LEU A 17 -15.76 -3.22 15.74
CA LEU A 17 -15.83 -4.49 15.00
C LEU A 17 -14.67 -5.46 15.29
N ASN A 18 -13.60 -4.97 15.94
CA ASN A 18 -12.36 -5.66 16.23
C ASN A 18 -11.77 -6.43 15.03
N LEU A 19 -11.65 -5.76 13.86
CA LEU A 19 -11.15 -6.39 12.64
C LEU A 19 -9.63 -6.50 12.66
N ALA A 20 -9.11 -7.61 12.14
CA ALA A 20 -7.68 -7.82 11.93
C ALA A 20 -7.23 -7.13 10.63
N LEU A 21 -6.94 -5.83 10.69
CA LEU A 21 -6.62 -5.02 9.50
C LEU A 21 -5.17 -5.16 9.04
N VAL A 22 -4.95 -5.20 7.73
CA VAL A 22 -3.64 -5.14 7.09
C VAL A 22 -3.68 -4.10 5.97
N PHE A 23 -2.69 -3.21 5.92
CA PHE A 23 -2.68 -2.08 4.99
C PHE A 23 -1.58 -2.25 3.94
N VAL A 24 -1.95 -2.15 2.66
CA VAL A 24 -0.99 -2.14 1.55
C VAL A 24 -1.11 -0.86 0.76
N ILE A 25 -0.01 -0.14 0.61
CA ILE A 25 0.08 1.09 -0.20
C ILE A 25 0.97 0.81 -1.40
N VAL A 26 0.42 0.96 -2.61
CA VAL A 26 1.16 0.76 -3.86
C VAL A 26 1.26 2.06 -4.64
N THR A 27 2.49 2.40 -5.04
CA THR A 27 2.80 3.48 -5.99
C THR A 27 3.28 2.92 -7.34
N LEU A 28 3.38 3.78 -8.37
CA LEU A 28 3.91 3.38 -9.68
C LEU A 28 5.42 3.09 -9.67
N SER A 29 6.21 3.92 -8.97
CA SER A 29 7.67 3.91 -9.09
C SER A 29 8.32 2.76 -8.32
N SER A 30 9.54 2.39 -8.73
CA SER A 30 10.40 1.55 -7.92
C SER A 30 11.14 2.40 -6.87
N ALA A 31 11.20 1.90 -5.64
CA ALA A 31 12.12 2.30 -4.57
C ALA A 31 12.01 3.73 -4.02
N GLU A 32 12.08 4.78 -4.84
CA GLU A 32 12.25 6.14 -4.33
C GLU A 32 10.97 6.70 -3.71
N LEU A 33 9.85 6.72 -4.45
CA LEU A 33 8.59 7.23 -3.91
C LEU A 33 8.07 6.36 -2.75
N PRO A 34 8.03 5.01 -2.84
CA PRO A 34 7.68 4.17 -1.70
C PRO A 34 8.53 4.46 -0.45
N LEU A 35 9.84 4.66 -0.60
CA LEU A 35 10.74 4.99 0.50
C LEU A 35 10.44 6.37 1.09
N GLN A 36 10.18 7.38 0.27
CA GLN A 36 9.79 8.72 0.73
C GLN A 36 8.49 8.68 1.54
N ILE A 37 7.49 7.93 1.08
CA ILE A 37 6.23 7.75 1.81
C ILE A 37 6.51 7.05 3.16
N ALA A 38 7.30 5.97 3.17
CA ALA A 38 7.64 5.25 4.39
C ALA A 38 8.39 6.13 5.42
N LYS A 39 9.32 6.96 4.97
CA LYS A 39 10.02 7.95 5.80
C LYS A 39 9.05 8.97 6.38
N SER A 40 8.21 9.58 5.53
CA SER A 40 7.17 10.51 5.96
C SER A 40 6.27 9.86 7.01
N PHE A 41 5.74 8.66 6.77
CA PHE A 41 4.89 7.97 7.73
C PHE A 41 5.62 7.71 9.06
N SER A 42 6.91 7.40 9.01
CA SER A 42 7.70 7.16 10.22
C SER A 42 7.85 8.44 11.06
N GLU A 43 8.04 9.58 10.41
CA GLU A 43 8.05 10.89 11.07
C GLU A 43 6.67 11.23 11.65
N TYR A 44 5.61 10.99 10.88
CA TYR A 44 4.24 11.30 11.30
C TYR A 44 3.68 10.36 12.36
N ARG A 45 4.24 9.15 12.50
CA ARG A 45 3.82 8.15 13.50
C ARG A 45 3.89 8.68 14.94
N HIS A 46 4.72 9.68 15.21
CA HIS A 46 4.79 10.33 16.52
C HIS A 46 3.52 11.13 16.90
N TYR A 47 2.69 11.49 15.91
CA TYR A 47 1.53 12.35 16.10
C TYR A 47 0.19 11.61 16.02
N ILE A 48 0.20 10.29 15.82
CA ILE A 48 -1.01 9.45 15.77
C ILE A 48 -1.22 8.65 17.07
N ASN A 49 -2.38 8.00 17.20
CA ASN A 49 -2.71 7.19 18.38
C ASN A 49 -2.00 5.83 18.38
N ASN A 50 -2.01 5.15 17.24
CA ASN A 50 -1.40 3.82 17.05
C ASN A 50 0.10 3.96 16.75
N ARG A 51 0.89 4.34 17.75
CA ARG A 51 2.33 4.67 17.61
C ARG A 51 3.24 3.47 17.42
N ASP A 52 2.77 2.28 17.77
CA ASP A 52 3.43 0.99 17.60
C ASP A 52 3.31 0.42 16.19
N LEU A 53 2.49 1.07 15.34
CA LEU A 53 2.30 0.71 13.94
C LEU A 53 3.64 0.58 13.21
N LYS A 54 3.87 -0.60 12.61
CA LYS A 54 5.07 -0.86 11.83
C LYS A 54 4.85 -0.44 10.38
N ILE A 55 5.84 0.25 9.84
CA ILE A 55 5.86 0.75 8.47
C ILE A 55 6.92 -0.03 7.72
N ASN A 56 6.49 -0.94 6.85
CA ASN A 56 7.35 -1.84 6.10
C ASN A 56 7.51 -1.31 4.66
N HIS A 57 8.73 -0.92 4.30
CA HIS A 57 9.07 -0.61 2.91
C HIS A 57 9.52 -1.89 2.20
N ILE A 58 8.75 -2.32 1.20
CA ILE A 58 9.04 -3.52 0.41
C ILE A 58 9.62 -3.11 -0.94
N GLU A 59 10.87 -3.51 -1.17
CA GLU A 59 11.61 -3.21 -2.39
C GLU A 59 12.26 -4.49 -2.92
N SER A 60 12.22 -4.69 -4.24
CA SER A 60 12.98 -5.77 -4.86
C SER A 60 14.48 -5.43 -4.82
N PRO A 61 15.34 -6.36 -4.37
CA PRO A 61 16.78 -6.18 -4.46
C PRO A 61 17.22 -6.02 -5.93
N SER A 62 18.38 -5.38 -6.12
CA SER A 62 19.05 -5.29 -7.41
C SER A 62 19.44 -6.70 -7.89
N ASN A 63 19.15 -7.04 -9.15
CA ASN A 63 19.58 -8.32 -9.74
C ASN A 63 21.10 -8.52 -9.72
N SER A 64 21.89 -7.42 -9.75
CA SER A 64 23.34 -7.42 -9.63
C SER A 64 23.87 -7.72 -8.20
N LYS A 65 22.98 -7.73 -7.20
CA LYS A 65 23.28 -8.04 -5.79
C LYS A 65 22.63 -9.35 -5.34
N LYS A 66 22.35 -10.31 -6.24
CA LYS A 66 22.00 -11.69 -5.85
C LYS A 66 23.15 -12.25 -5.00
N GLN A 67 23.02 -12.16 -3.68
CA GLN A 67 23.99 -12.71 -2.74
C GLN A 67 24.01 -14.24 -2.91
N LYS A 68 25.18 -14.86 -2.81
CA LYS A 68 25.39 -16.33 -2.89
C LYS A 68 24.71 -17.14 -1.76
N VAL A 69 23.93 -16.48 -0.90
CA VAL A 69 23.24 -17.09 0.24
C VAL A 69 21.76 -17.11 -0.11
N GLU A 70 21.11 -18.26 0.04
CA GLU A 70 19.65 -18.40 -0.08
C GLU A 70 18.96 -17.45 0.90
N LYS A 71 18.65 -16.24 0.44
CA LYS A 71 17.79 -15.30 1.16
C LYS A 71 16.37 -15.52 0.66
N ASN A 72 15.46 -15.77 1.58
CA ASN A 72 14.03 -15.74 1.33
C ASN A 72 13.57 -14.27 1.34
N TYR A 73 13.05 -13.79 0.22
CA TYR A 73 12.51 -12.44 0.04
C TYR A 73 10.99 -12.39 0.19
N LYS A 74 10.34 -13.49 0.59
CA LYS A 74 8.95 -13.47 1.06
C LYS A 74 8.82 -12.62 2.32
N PHE A 75 7.68 -11.97 2.42
CA PHE A 75 7.28 -11.18 3.58
C PHE A 75 5.86 -11.58 3.97
N TYR A 76 5.53 -11.36 5.24
CA TYR A 76 4.34 -11.91 5.85
C TYR A 76 3.47 -10.80 6.46
N ALA A 77 2.16 -10.99 6.41
CA ALA A 77 1.19 -10.05 6.92
C ALA A 77 1.12 -10.07 8.45
N GLU A 78 0.99 -8.88 9.03
CA GLU A 78 0.85 -8.65 10.46
C GLU A 78 -0.28 -7.62 10.64
N ILE A 79 -1.11 -7.81 11.66
CA ILE A 79 -2.24 -6.94 11.98
C ILE A 79 -1.73 -5.54 12.33
N ASP A 80 -2.48 -4.51 11.94
CA ASP A 80 -2.20 -3.10 12.19
C ASP A 80 -0.87 -2.61 11.61
N ASN A 81 -0.32 -3.34 10.63
CA ASN A 81 0.90 -2.93 9.91
C ASN A 81 0.61 -2.38 8.52
N ILE A 82 1.52 -1.51 8.07
CA ILE A 82 1.50 -0.90 6.74
C ILE A 82 2.64 -1.47 5.90
N TYR A 83 2.32 -1.89 4.67
CA TYR A 83 3.28 -2.34 3.66
C TYR A 83 3.26 -1.37 2.49
N ILE A 84 4.36 -0.65 2.30
CA ILE A 84 4.50 0.38 1.26
C ILE A 84 5.45 -0.16 0.19
N MET A 85 4.98 -0.21 -1.05
CA MET A 85 5.72 -0.86 -2.13
C MET A 85 5.50 -0.18 -3.49
N GLY A 86 6.45 -0.41 -4.40
CA GLY A 86 6.33 -0.01 -5.80
C GLY A 86 5.77 -1.16 -6.62
N GLY A 87 4.75 -0.93 -7.45
CA GLY A 87 4.24 -1.97 -8.36
C GLY A 87 5.31 -2.51 -9.31
N ALA A 88 6.30 -1.67 -9.64
CA ALA A 88 7.46 -2.07 -10.44
C ALA A 88 8.32 -3.18 -9.79
N SER A 89 8.30 -3.31 -8.46
CA SER A 89 9.07 -4.32 -7.73
C SER A 89 8.56 -5.75 -7.92
N PHE A 90 7.40 -5.94 -8.53
CA PHE A 90 6.78 -7.24 -8.80
C PHE A 90 6.68 -7.55 -10.30
N ARG A 91 7.41 -6.81 -11.13
CA ARG A 91 7.48 -7.07 -12.58
C ARG A 91 8.33 -8.31 -12.89
N LYS A 92 8.25 -8.77 -14.13
CA LYS A 92 9.07 -9.87 -14.66
C LYS A 92 10.56 -9.66 -14.37
N ASN A 93 11.27 -10.73 -14.02
CA ASN A 93 12.70 -10.75 -13.66
C ASN A 93 13.06 -9.96 -12.39
N SER A 94 12.08 -9.56 -11.57
CA SER A 94 12.34 -9.12 -10.20
C SER A 94 12.41 -10.32 -9.27
N ILE A 95 13.22 -10.23 -8.23
CA ILE A 95 13.37 -11.31 -7.25
C ILE A 95 12.05 -11.57 -6.52
N LEU A 96 11.30 -10.52 -6.18
CA LEU A 96 9.99 -10.67 -5.53
C LEU A 96 8.96 -11.38 -6.42
N ARG A 97 9.04 -11.19 -7.74
CA ARG A 97 8.20 -11.94 -8.70
C ARG A 97 8.66 -13.39 -8.81
N GLU A 98 9.97 -13.62 -8.90
CA GLU A 98 10.56 -14.97 -8.99
C GLU A 98 10.21 -15.84 -7.77
N GLU A 99 10.10 -15.23 -6.59
CA GLU A 99 9.76 -15.93 -5.35
C GLU A 99 8.26 -15.93 -5.01
N GLU A 100 7.40 -15.44 -5.90
CA GLU A 100 5.95 -15.39 -5.68
C GLU A 100 5.61 -14.69 -4.34
N ALA A 101 6.35 -13.61 -4.02
CA ALA A 101 6.30 -12.97 -2.72
C ALA A 101 4.92 -12.35 -2.46
N ILE A 102 4.30 -11.75 -3.50
CA ILE A 102 2.97 -11.17 -3.37
C ILE A 102 1.88 -12.23 -3.26
N GLU A 103 1.97 -13.33 -4.01
CA GLU A 103 1.02 -14.43 -3.89
C GLU A 103 1.09 -15.08 -2.51
N SER A 104 2.30 -15.29 -1.99
CA SER A 104 2.50 -15.85 -0.65
C SER A 104 1.90 -14.94 0.42
N PHE A 105 2.10 -13.62 0.31
CA PHE A 105 1.54 -12.62 1.22
C PHE A 105 0.01 -12.59 1.19
N LEU A 106 -0.61 -12.62 0.01
CA LEU A 106 -2.06 -12.60 -0.14
C LEU A 106 -2.71 -13.91 0.34
N ALA A 107 -2.09 -15.05 0.06
CA ALA A 107 -2.55 -16.34 0.55
C ALA A 107 -2.54 -16.40 2.08
N GLU A 108 -1.53 -15.81 2.73
CA GLU A 108 -1.48 -15.74 4.18
C GLU A 108 -2.60 -14.86 4.76
N ILE A 109 -2.86 -13.69 4.15
CA ILE A 109 -3.97 -12.81 4.55
C ILE A 109 -5.30 -13.59 4.52
N GLU A 110 -5.55 -14.33 3.44
CA GLU A 110 -6.74 -15.16 3.30
C GLU A 110 -6.79 -16.26 4.36
N GLN A 111 -5.70 -17.02 4.54
CA GLN A 111 -5.62 -18.11 5.51
C GLN A 111 -5.83 -17.64 6.96
N LYS A 112 -5.30 -16.45 7.30
CA LYS A 112 -5.44 -15.85 8.64
C LYS A 112 -6.73 -15.05 8.80
N ASN A 113 -7.56 -14.96 7.76
CA ASN A 113 -8.79 -14.17 7.73
C ASN A 113 -8.57 -12.70 8.12
N TYR A 114 -7.45 -12.13 7.64
CA TYR A 114 -7.16 -10.71 7.80
C TYR A 114 -7.95 -9.89 6.78
N LYS A 115 -8.21 -8.63 7.14
CA LYS A 115 -8.93 -7.66 6.33
C LYS A 115 -7.95 -6.75 5.60
N LEU A 116 -7.84 -6.94 4.29
CA LEU A 116 -6.89 -6.20 3.47
C LEU A 116 -7.48 -4.87 3.00
N VAL A 117 -6.84 -3.78 3.44
CA VAL A 117 -7.09 -2.42 2.97
C VAL A 117 -6.01 -2.08 1.94
N TYR A 118 -6.39 -2.04 0.67
CA TYR A 118 -5.51 -1.72 -0.44
C TYR A 118 -5.63 -0.26 -0.86
N ILE A 119 -4.54 0.50 -0.76
CA ILE A 119 -4.46 1.90 -1.12
C ILE A 119 -3.59 2.04 -2.37
N ARG A 120 -4.20 2.42 -3.48
CA ARG A 120 -3.52 2.66 -4.76
C ARG A 120 -3.28 4.15 -4.95
N ASP A 121 -2.02 4.56 -4.87
CA ASP A 121 -1.58 5.89 -5.29
C ASP A 121 -1.43 5.94 -6.82
N GLU A 122 -1.60 7.11 -7.43
CA GLU A 122 -1.60 7.28 -8.89
C GLU A 122 -2.56 6.31 -9.61
N ALA A 123 -3.76 6.14 -9.05
CA ALA A 123 -4.71 5.11 -9.48
C ALA A 123 -5.21 5.28 -10.93
N HIS A 124 -5.18 6.51 -11.47
CA HIS A 124 -5.59 6.82 -12.84
C HIS A 124 -4.72 6.10 -13.90
N ILE A 125 -3.44 5.86 -13.61
CA ILE A 125 -2.53 5.04 -14.43
C ILE A 125 -2.47 3.63 -13.86
N GLY A 126 -2.30 3.55 -12.54
CA GLY A 126 -1.84 2.37 -11.85
C GLY A 126 -2.91 1.33 -11.54
N GLY A 127 -4.16 1.77 -11.35
CA GLY A 127 -5.28 0.93 -10.87
C GLY A 127 -6.25 0.50 -11.98
N GLU A 128 -6.08 0.99 -13.21
CA GLU A 128 -6.92 0.67 -14.35
C GLU A 128 -6.44 -0.59 -15.07
N ILE A 129 -6.89 -1.75 -14.60
CA ILE A 129 -6.52 -3.08 -15.12
C ILE A 129 -6.67 -3.19 -16.65
N ARG A 130 -7.71 -2.57 -17.22
CA ARG A 130 -8.01 -2.61 -18.66
C ARG A 130 -6.97 -1.89 -19.53
N LEU A 131 -6.26 -0.92 -18.95
CA LEU A 131 -5.24 -0.14 -19.66
C LEU A 131 -3.86 -0.81 -19.59
N LYS A 132 -3.69 -1.85 -18.77
CA LYS A 132 -2.41 -2.55 -18.60
C LYS A 132 -2.14 -3.53 -19.73
N THR A 133 -1.15 -3.20 -20.55
CA THR A 133 -0.64 -4.07 -21.62
C THR A 133 0.39 -5.09 -21.11
N ASN A 134 1.09 -4.77 -20.03
CA ASN A 134 2.03 -5.68 -19.37
C ASN A 134 1.24 -6.72 -18.54
N LYS A 135 1.44 -8.01 -18.83
CA LYS A 135 0.69 -9.10 -18.19
C LYS A 135 0.99 -9.22 -16.70
N GLU A 136 2.23 -8.99 -16.29
CA GLU A 136 2.66 -9.11 -14.90
C GLU A 136 2.13 -7.96 -14.04
N GLU A 137 2.15 -6.73 -14.56
CA GLU A 137 1.52 -5.59 -13.87
C GLU A 137 0.01 -5.72 -13.77
N ARG A 138 -0.61 -6.32 -14.80
CA ARG A 138 -2.03 -6.64 -14.82
C ARG A 138 -2.35 -7.70 -13.78
N PHE A 139 -1.58 -8.78 -13.74
CA PHE A 139 -1.73 -9.86 -12.77
C PHE A 139 -1.58 -9.38 -11.33
N PHE A 140 -0.54 -8.59 -11.05
CA PHE A 140 -0.33 -7.98 -9.74
C PHE A 140 -1.54 -7.15 -9.30
N GLU A 141 -2.01 -6.26 -10.17
CA GLU A 141 -3.12 -5.37 -9.85
C GLU A 141 -4.45 -6.12 -9.69
N GLU A 142 -4.71 -7.11 -10.55
CA GLU A 142 -5.89 -7.96 -10.45
C GLU A 142 -5.92 -8.74 -9.13
N ASN A 143 -4.79 -9.31 -8.71
CA ASN A 143 -4.73 -10.06 -7.45
C ASN A 143 -4.90 -9.14 -6.25
N MET A 144 -4.21 -7.99 -6.21
CA MET A 144 -4.38 -7.02 -5.13
C MET A 144 -5.83 -6.56 -4.98
N GLN A 145 -6.48 -6.19 -6.09
CA GLN A 145 -7.87 -5.72 -6.04
C GLN A 145 -8.86 -6.85 -5.69
N LYS A 146 -8.63 -8.08 -6.14
CA LYS A 146 -9.50 -9.23 -5.83
C LYS A 146 -9.38 -9.68 -4.37
N SER A 147 -8.18 -9.62 -3.81
CA SER A 147 -7.92 -10.04 -2.42
C SER A 147 -8.26 -8.96 -1.39
N ALA A 148 -8.47 -7.70 -1.80
CA ALA A 148 -8.75 -6.61 -0.90
C ALA A 148 -10.22 -6.59 -0.46
N ASP A 149 -10.46 -6.45 0.85
CA ASP A 149 -11.80 -6.18 1.40
C ASP A 149 -12.21 -4.72 1.16
N PHE A 150 -11.23 -3.82 1.03
CA PHE A 150 -11.46 -2.42 0.70
C PHE A 150 -10.36 -1.87 -0.19
N VAL A 151 -10.75 -1.16 -1.25
CA VAL A 151 -9.81 -0.52 -2.19
C VAL A 151 -10.01 0.99 -2.17
N LEU A 152 -8.98 1.73 -1.75
CA LEU A 152 -8.90 3.18 -1.85
C LEU A 152 -8.03 3.56 -3.04
N LYS A 153 -8.61 4.26 -4.02
CA LYS A 153 -7.89 4.78 -5.18
C LYS A 153 -7.65 6.28 -4.99
N MET A 154 -6.39 6.70 -5.05
CA MET A 154 -5.99 8.10 -4.92
C MET A 154 -5.32 8.57 -6.21
N THR A 155 -5.60 9.80 -6.63
CA THR A 155 -4.99 10.41 -7.81
C THR A 155 -5.15 11.93 -7.79
N ALA A 156 -4.15 12.66 -8.28
CA ALA A 156 -4.27 14.09 -8.54
C ALA A 156 -5.00 14.39 -9.87
N THR A 157 -5.10 13.41 -10.76
CA THR A 157 -5.64 13.53 -12.12
C THR A 157 -6.75 12.50 -12.34
N PRO A 158 -7.95 12.71 -11.77
CA PRO A 158 -9.06 11.78 -11.96
C PRO A 158 -9.58 11.83 -13.40
N ASP A 159 -10.08 10.70 -13.92
CA ASP A 159 -10.62 10.61 -15.29
C ASP A 159 -12.11 10.97 -15.39
N GLY A 160 -12.71 11.40 -14.29
CA GLY A 160 -14.11 11.83 -14.19
C GLY A 160 -15.15 10.70 -14.24
N LYS A 161 -14.74 9.42 -14.26
CA LYS A 161 -15.65 8.28 -14.44
C LYS A 161 -16.16 7.66 -13.14
N HIS A 162 -15.63 8.09 -12.00
CA HIS A 162 -15.89 7.50 -10.69
C HIS A 162 -16.53 8.52 -9.75
N ASN A 163 -17.14 8.06 -8.65
CA ASN A 163 -17.54 8.95 -7.56
C ASN A 163 -16.26 9.49 -6.91
N LEU A 164 -16.02 10.78 -7.07
CA LEU A 164 -14.81 11.45 -6.58
C LEU A 164 -15.08 12.11 -5.24
N ILE A 165 -14.19 11.88 -4.29
CA ILE A 165 -14.05 12.73 -3.11
C ILE A 165 -12.87 13.63 -3.42
N GLU A 166 -13.17 14.88 -3.74
CA GLU A 166 -12.14 15.91 -3.96
C GLU A 166 -11.70 16.47 -2.61
N LEU A 167 -10.40 16.60 -2.41
CA LEU A 167 -9.82 17.33 -1.29
C LEU A 167 -9.24 18.63 -1.84
N SER A 168 -9.95 19.73 -1.62
CA SER A 168 -9.53 21.04 -2.11
C SER A 168 -8.56 21.73 -1.14
N GLU A 169 -7.74 22.64 -1.67
CA GLU A 169 -6.86 23.48 -0.83
C GLU A 169 -7.65 24.32 0.19
N LYS A 170 -8.87 24.74 -0.17
CA LYS A 170 -9.74 25.49 0.73
C LYS A 170 -10.13 24.67 1.95
N GLU A 171 -10.49 23.40 1.78
CA GLU A 171 -10.84 22.50 2.87
C GLU A 171 -9.64 22.19 3.78
N LEU A 172 -8.43 22.14 3.22
CA LEU A 172 -7.19 21.98 4.00
C LEU A 172 -6.91 23.19 4.90
N ASN A 173 -7.24 24.41 4.45
CA ASN A 173 -7.05 25.63 5.26
C ASN A 173 -8.03 25.73 6.44
N GLU A 174 -9.19 25.08 6.33
CA GLU A 174 -10.22 25.02 7.35
C GLU A 174 -10.05 23.79 8.28
N ASP A 175 -9.08 22.92 7.99
CA ASP A 175 -8.81 21.71 8.78
C ASP A 175 -8.29 22.07 10.18
N ARG A 176 -8.82 21.37 11.18
CA ARG A 176 -8.41 21.52 12.59
C ARG A 176 -6.98 21.03 12.80
N VAL A 177 -6.51 20.11 11.97
CA VAL A 177 -5.14 19.61 11.98
C VAL A 177 -4.37 20.26 10.83
N LYS A 178 -3.52 21.24 11.15
CA LYS A 178 -2.62 21.83 10.14
C LYS A 178 -1.61 20.78 9.68
N LEU A 179 -1.87 20.19 8.53
CA LEU A 179 -0.98 19.23 7.86
C LEU A 179 0.21 19.92 7.15
N LEU A 180 0.14 21.24 6.99
CA LEU A 180 1.20 22.07 6.46
C LEU A 180 1.80 22.90 7.61
N LYS A 181 3.12 22.85 7.77
CA LYS A 181 3.86 23.79 8.61
C LYS A 181 4.01 25.12 7.88
#